data_AF-A0A1C6HK85-F1
#
_entry.id   AF-A0A1C6HK85-F1
#
_cell.length_a   1.000
_cell.length_b   1.000
_cell.length_c   1.000
_cell.angle_alpha   90.00
_cell.angle_beta   90.00
_cell.angle_gamma   90.00
#
_symmetry.space_group_name_H-M   'P 1'
#
loop_
_entity.id
_entity.type
_entity.pdbx_description
1 polymer ?
#
loop_
_entity_poly.entity_id
_entity_poly.type
_entity_poly.pdbx_seq_one_letter_code
_entity_poly.pdbx_strand_id
1 'polypeptide(L)'
;MTRTKTKTELALMGAIFKEDIDKCRKRVKIGDAFTVAGIAWKNEQGNGVRPMMRGRVTAKYPHLVTLDCGTSVTYVQILMMQRSGRKYID
;
A
#
# COMPACT_ATOMS: atom_id res chain seq x y z
N MET A 1 -21.04 30.01 0.54
CA MET A 1 -21.12 28.70 1.23
C MET A 1 -20.51 27.65 0.31
N THR A 2 -19.44 27.00 0.74
CA THR A 2 -18.81 25.89 -0.01
C THR A 2 -19.66 24.63 0.14
N ARG A 3 -20.12 24.06 -0.98
CA ARG A 3 -20.89 22.81 -1.00
C ARG A 3 -20.07 21.67 -0.37
N THR A 4 -20.62 21.01 0.63
CA THR A 4 -20.03 19.80 1.20
C THR A 4 -20.14 18.66 0.19
N LYS A 5 -19.01 18.08 -0.18
CA LYS A 5 -18.96 16.94 -1.11
C LYS A 5 -19.55 15.70 -0.44
N THR A 6 -20.31 14.94 -1.19
CA THR A 6 -20.92 13.67 -0.76
C THR A 6 -19.85 12.57 -0.63
N LYS A 7 -20.15 11.51 0.15
CA LYS A 7 -19.25 10.36 0.32
C LYS A 7 -18.86 9.71 -1.02
N THR A 8 -19.79 9.67 -1.96
CA THR A 8 -19.59 9.14 -3.32
C THR A 8 -18.63 10.00 -4.13
N GLU A 9 -18.77 11.33 -4.09
CA GLU A 9 -17.85 12.26 -4.73
C GLU A 9 -16.44 12.13 -4.13
N LEU A 10 -16.32 12.00 -2.80
CA LEU A 10 -15.03 11.79 -2.14
C LEU A 10 -14.38 10.44 -2.52
N ALA A 11 -15.18 9.38 -2.63
CA ALA A 11 -14.70 8.07 -3.06
C ALA A 11 -14.15 8.11 -4.49
N LEU A 12 -14.84 8.81 -5.41
CA LEU A 12 -14.38 9.04 -6.79
C LEU A 12 -13.09 9.86 -6.85
N MET A 13 -12.88 10.77 -5.89
CA MET A 13 -11.64 11.53 -5.75
C MET A 13 -10.51 10.74 -5.07
N GLY A 14 -10.71 9.45 -4.78
CA GLY A 14 -9.68 8.58 -4.22
C GLY A 14 -9.62 8.57 -2.69
N ALA A 15 -10.61 9.12 -1.99
CA ALA A 15 -10.67 9.04 -0.53
C ALA A 15 -10.67 7.57 -0.05
N ILE A 16 -9.97 7.33 1.05
CA ILE A 16 -9.93 6.03 1.73
C ILE A 16 -10.61 6.22 3.08
N PHE A 17 -11.66 5.44 3.33
CA PHE A 17 -12.43 5.52 4.57
C PHE A 17 -11.95 4.47 5.56
N LYS A 18 -12.28 4.67 6.85
CA LYS A 18 -11.91 3.74 7.92
C LYS A 18 -12.44 2.33 7.64
N GLU A 19 -13.68 2.22 7.13
CA GLU A 19 -14.28 0.94 6.74
C GLU A 19 -13.45 0.19 5.68
N ASP A 20 -12.78 0.90 4.76
CA ASP A 20 -11.93 0.29 3.73
C ASP A 20 -10.65 -0.28 4.34
N ILE A 21 -10.06 0.44 5.29
CA ILE A 21 -8.87 0.01 6.03
C ILE A 21 -9.18 -1.23 6.86
N ASP A 22 -10.32 -1.26 7.55
CA ASP A 22 -10.73 -2.40 8.37
C ASP A 22 -10.98 -3.65 7.51
N LYS A 23 -11.59 -3.49 6.33
CA LYS A 23 -11.73 -4.58 5.34
C LYS A 23 -10.38 -5.06 4.82
N CYS A 24 -9.48 -4.14 4.47
CA CYS A 24 -8.13 -4.46 4.01
C CYS A 24 -7.37 -5.26 5.08
N ARG A 25 -7.40 -4.81 6.34
CA ARG A 25 -6.77 -5.49 7.47
C ARG A 25 -7.29 -6.90 7.70
N LYS A 26 -8.58 -7.14 7.49
CA LYS A 26 -9.17 -8.49 7.59
C LYS A 26 -8.76 -9.40 6.43
N ARG A 27 -8.57 -8.85 5.23
CA ARG A 27 -8.20 -9.60 4.01
C ARG A 27 -6.73 -10.00 3.97
N VAL A 28 -5.84 -9.10 4.35
CA VAL A 28 -4.38 -9.35 4.30
C VAL A 28 -4.02 -10.49 5.23
N LYS A 29 -3.28 -11.48 4.73
CA LYS A 29 -2.80 -12.63 5.49
C LYS A 29 -1.27 -12.63 5.61
N ILE A 30 -0.77 -13.35 6.59
CA ILE A 30 0.66 -13.69 6.67
C ILE A 30 0.98 -14.54 5.43
N GLY A 31 2.09 -14.22 4.75
CA GLY A 31 2.48 -14.85 3.49
C GLY A 31 2.08 -14.09 2.23
N ASP A 32 1.11 -13.15 2.30
CA ASP A 32 0.71 -12.33 1.15
C ASP A 32 1.92 -11.56 0.60
N ALA A 33 2.07 -11.53 -0.72
CA ALA A 33 3.18 -10.87 -1.38
C ALA A 33 2.83 -9.45 -1.83
N PHE A 34 3.74 -8.51 -1.57
CA PHE A 34 3.63 -7.12 -2.00
C PHE A 34 4.89 -6.70 -2.73
N THR A 35 4.70 -6.01 -3.85
CA THR A 35 5.81 -5.35 -4.55
C THR A 35 5.97 -3.96 -3.95
N VAL A 36 6.99 -3.81 -3.10
CA VAL A 36 7.36 -2.54 -2.47
C VAL A 36 8.57 -1.96 -3.15
N ALA A 37 8.77 -0.67 -3.00
CA ALA A 37 9.93 -0.04 -3.53
C ALA A 37 11.10 -0.22 -2.56
N GLY A 38 12.17 -0.86 -3.02
CA GLY A 38 13.34 -1.21 -2.22
C GLY A 38 14.00 -0.01 -1.56
N ILE A 39 14.77 -0.27 -0.50
CA ILE A 39 15.51 0.75 0.25
C ILE A 39 16.74 1.22 -0.54
N ALA A 40 17.25 0.39 -1.45
CA ALA A 40 18.38 0.74 -2.30
C ALA A 40 18.07 1.95 -3.20
N TRP A 41 18.55 3.12 -2.79
CA TRP A 41 18.69 4.31 -3.63
C TRP A 41 20.15 4.73 -3.65
N LYS A 42 20.56 5.20 -4.84
CA LYS A 42 21.89 5.71 -5.22
C LYS A 42 22.86 4.65 -5.72
N ASN A 43 22.92 4.53 -7.05
CA ASN A 43 24.23 4.47 -7.70
C ASN A 43 24.81 5.90 -7.65
N GLU A 44 26.14 6.04 -7.62
CA GLU A 44 26.89 7.30 -7.46
C GLU A 44 26.47 8.45 -8.40
N GLN A 45 25.77 8.14 -9.50
CA GLN A 45 25.37 9.08 -10.55
C GLN A 45 23.93 9.63 -10.45
N GLY A 46 23.20 9.41 -9.36
CA GLY A 46 21.94 10.13 -9.07
C GLY A 46 20.71 9.79 -9.95
N ASN A 47 20.86 8.97 -11.00
CA ASN A 47 19.78 8.59 -11.93
C ASN A 47 19.16 7.20 -11.66
N GLY A 48 19.27 6.68 -10.44
CA GLY A 48 18.82 5.33 -10.12
C GLY A 48 17.30 5.20 -10.02
N VAL A 49 16.68 4.43 -10.92
CA VAL A 49 15.31 3.94 -10.73
C VAL A 49 15.26 3.14 -9.43
N ARG A 50 14.29 3.45 -8.55
CA ARG A 50 14.07 2.70 -7.31
C ARG A 50 13.77 1.23 -7.66
N PRO A 51 14.63 0.27 -7.30
CA PRO A 51 14.35 -1.13 -7.56
C PRO A 51 13.09 -1.53 -6.80
N MET A 52 12.20 -2.28 -7.45
CA MET A 52 11.03 -2.84 -6.80
C MET A 52 11.41 -4.21 -6.21
N MET A 53 11.08 -4.44 -4.95
CA MET A 53 11.31 -5.69 -4.22
C MET A 53 9.98 -6.36 -3.93
N ARG A 54 9.93 -7.69 -4.10
CA ARG A 54 8.80 -8.50 -3.63
C ARG A 54 9.09 -8.92 -2.20
N GLY A 55 8.21 -8.54 -1.27
CA GLY A 55 8.27 -8.98 0.12
C GLY A 55 6.98 -9.66 0.55
N ARG A 56 7.08 -10.67 1.41
CA ARG A 56 5.93 -11.39 1.96
C ARG A 56 5.62 -10.91 3.37
N VAL A 57 4.33 -10.82 3.71
CA VAL A 57 3.89 -10.42 5.05
C VAL A 57 4.40 -11.40 6.10
N THR A 58 5.17 -10.89 7.06
CA THR A 58 5.71 -11.65 8.19
C THR A 58 4.93 -11.38 9.47
N ALA A 59 4.48 -10.16 9.69
CA ALA A 59 3.67 -9.80 10.85
C ALA A 59 2.65 -8.72 10.52
N LYS A 60 1.57 -8.70 11.31
CA LYS A 60 0.45 -7.77 11.16
C LYS A 60 0.33 -6.89 12.40
N TYR A 61 0.27 -5.58 12.17
CA TYR A 61 0.04 -4.56 13.19
C TYR A 61 -1.27 -3.81 12.89
N PRO A 62 -1.78 -2.98 13.82
CA PRO A 62 -3.05 -2.27 13.63
C PRO A 62 -3.13 -1.38 12.38
N HIS A 63 -2.01 -0.79 11.95
CA HIS A 63 -1.97 0.17 10.84
C HIS A 63 -1.09 -0.26 9.65
N LEU A 64 -0.26 -1.29 9.84
CA LEU A 64 0.70 -1.76 8.85
C LEU A 64 0.97 -3.26 8.95
N VAL A 65 1.65 -3.78 7.95
CA VAL A 65 2.25 -5.11 7.94
C VAL A 65 3.76 -4.99 7.72
N THR A 66 4.53 -5.87 8.33
CA THR A 66 5.96 -6.00 8.04
C THR A 66 6.16 -7.07 6.98
N LEU A 67 7.17 -6.87 6.14
CA LEU A 67 7.58 -7.80 5.11
C LEU A 67 8.94 -8.42 5.45
N ASP A 68 9.19 -9.62 4.95
CA ASP A 68 10.48 -10.32 5.06
C ASP A 68 11.66 -9.56 4.44
N CYS A 69 11.40 -8.70 3.45
CA CYS A 69 12.40 -7.85 2.80
C CYS A 69 12.84 -6.63 3.66
N GLY A 70 12.58 -6.64 4.96
CA GLY A 70 12.98 -5.57 5.89
C GLY A 70 12.20 -4.25 5.72
N THR A 71 11.06 -4.29 5.04
CA THR A 71 10.20 -3.11 4.78
C THR A 71 8.82 -3.31 5.42
N SER A 72 8.06 -2.23 5.59
CA SER A 72 6.66 -2.28 6.03
C SER A 72 5.74 -1.57 5.05
N VAL A 73 4.47 -1.99 5.03
CA VAL A 73 3.43 -1.40 4.17
C VAL A 73 2.20 -1.12 5.00
N THR A 74 1.64 0.07 4.87
CA THR A 74 0.37 0.44 5.51
C THR A 74 -0.82 -0.09 4.74
N TYR A 75 -1.94 -0.37 5.43
CA TYR A 75 -3.18 -0.80 4.75
C TYR A 75 -3.69 0.25 3.75
N VAL A 76 -3.39 1.53 3.98
CA VAL A 76 -3.70 2.63 3.06
C VAL A 76 -2.89 2.49 1.76
N GLN A 77 -1.58 2.24 1.86
CA GLN A 77 -0.73 2.01 0.69
C GLN A 77 -1.18 0.78 -0.11
N ILE A 78 -1.57 -0.29 0.58
CA ILE A 78 -2.12 -1.50 -0.05
C ILE A 78 -3.37 -1.16 -0.88
N LEU A 79 -4.31 -0.39 -0.31
CA LEU A 79 -5.52 0.04 -1.02
C LEU A 79 -5.21 0.96 -2.21
N MET A 80 -4.23 1.87 -2.07
CA MET A 80 -3.77 2.71 -3.17
C MET A 80 -3.16 1.88 -4.31
N MET A 81 -2.34 0.88 -3.98
CA MET A 81 -1.77 -0.05 -4.97
C MET A 81 -2.85 -0.80 -5.73
N GLN A 82 -3.84 -1.35 -5.02
CA GLN A 82 -5.00 -2.04 -5.64
C GLN A 82 -5.77 -1.13 -6.61
N ARG A 83 -6.04 0.12 -6.20
CA ARG A 83 -6.76 1.10 -7.04
C ARG A 83 -5.96 1.55 -8.25
N SER A 84 -4.63 1.60 -8.16
CA SER A 84 -3.75 2.00 -9.25
C SER A 84 -3.61 0.96 -10.37
N GLY A 85 -4.22 -0.22 -10.23
CA GLY A 85 -4.08 -1.32 -11.18
C GLY A 85 -2.70 -2.00 -11.14
N ARG A 86 -1.82 -1.62 -10.21
CA ARG A 86 -0.58 -2.36 -9.92
C ARG A 86 -0.98 -3.69 -9.27
N LYS A 87 -1.00 -4.74 -10.10
CA LYS A 87 -1.46 -6.09 -9.74
C LYS A 87 -0.83 -6.55 -8.44
N TYR A 88 -1.70 -6.82 -7.46
CA TYR A 88 -1.50 -7.91 -6.51
C TYR A 88 -1.11 -9.16 -7.31
N ILE A 89 0.02 -9.76 -7.00
CA ILE A 89 0.38 -11.07 -7.51
C ILE A 89 0.21 -12.01 -6.32
N ASP A 90 -0.86 -12.80 -6.36
CA ASP A 90 -1.10 -13.96 -5.49
C ASP A 90 0.19 -14.78 -5.33
#